data_AF-A0A962WDR9-F1
#
_entry.id   AF-A0A962WDR9-F1
#
_cell.length_a   1.000
_cell.length_b   1.000
_cell.length_c   1.000
_cell.angle_alpha   90.00
_cell.angle_beta   90.00
_cell.angle_gamma   90.00
#
_symmetry.space_group_name_H-M   'P 1'
#
loop_
_entity.id
_entity.type
_entity.pdbx_description
1 polymer ?
#
loop_
_entity_poly.entity_id
_entity_poly.type
_entity_poly.pdbx_seq_one_letter_code
_entity_poly.pdbx_strand_id
1 'polypeptide(L)'
;MTPSLFRTLLEELVDADWQAVIDGQRIVLVDDQRLEIGDAHALSAIIQAGEASTAAELREVSLAEADDLLNNYYRTHALTNAGFNAQALKLIAMHGAENFAGPFGPPPPRTLFVDGGELIAADHSDPRHRYGAYCEVDVPMSPEALAEKVEQWIERGEAHARYMAMNACRYNC
;
A
#
# COMPACT_ATOMS: atom_id res chain seq x y z
N MET A 1 -1.26 2.27 3.04
CA MET A 1 -1.96 2.89 4.19
C MET A 1 -1.53 4.35 4.31
N THR A 2 -2.41 5.31 4.65
CA THR A 2 -1.99 6.71 4.88
C THR A 2 -1.41 6.89 6.29
N PRO A 3 -0.49 7.86 6.52
CA PRO A 3 0.05 8.12 7.86
C PRO A 3 -1.03 8.45 8.90
N SER A 4 -2.06 9.21 8.49
CA SER A 4 -3.21 9.55 9.34
C SER A 4 -3.99 8.31 9.79
N LEU A 5 -4.28 7.38 8.87
CA LEU A 5 -4.99 6.16 9.20
C LEU A 5 -4.15 5.25 10.11
N PHE A 6 -2.84 5.15 9.84
CA PHE A 6 -1.94 4.37 10.68
C PHE A 6 -1.92 4.88 12.13
N ARG A 7 -1.82 6.19 12.32
CA ARG A 7 -1.90 6.82 13.65
C ARG A 7 -3.23 6.49 14.35
N THR A 8 -4.36 6.61 13.65
CA THR A 8 -5.67 6.25 14.22
C THR A 8 -5.71 4.77 14.66
N LEU A 9 -5.18 3.86 13.85
CA LEU A 9 -5.14 2.44 14.20
C LEU A 9 -4.25 2.17 15.43
N LEU A 10 -3.14 2.90 15.59
CA LEU A 10 -2.32 2.81 16.81
C LEU A 10 -3.08 3.31 18.05
N GLU A 11 -3.88 4.36 17.91
CA GLU A 11 -4.69 4.89 19.01
C GLU A 11 -5.81 3.94 19.45
N GLU A 12 -6.30 3.12 18.52
CA GLU A 12 -7.34 2.10 18.74
C GLU A 12 -6.84 0.82 19.43
N LEU A 13 -5.52 0.57 19.43
CA LEU A 13 -4.93 -0.57 20.15
C LEU A 13 -5.14 -0.43 21.65
N VAL A 14 -5.56 -1.52 22.29
CA VAL A 14 -5.83 -1.55 23.73
C VAL A 14 -4.55 -1.83 24.51
N ASP A 15 -4.54 -1.52 25.81
CA ASP A 15 -3.35 -1.72 26.66
C ASP A 15 -2.82 -3.16 26.65
N ALA A 16 -3.71 -4.16 26.46
CA ALA A 16 -3.34 -5.56 26.32
C ALA A 16 -2.51 -5.84 25.06
N ASP A 17 -2.75 -5.13 23.95
CA ASP A 17 -2.00 -5.26 22.70
C ASP A 17 -0.56 -4.76 22.91
N TRP A 18 -0.40 -3.62 23.59
CA TRP A 18 0.91 -3.06 23.93
C TRP A 18 1.68 -3.95 24.91
N GLN A 19 0.99 -4.54 25.90
CA GLN A 19 1.61 -5.49 26.82
C GLN A 19 2.06 -6.77 26.10
N ALA A 20 1.27 -7.29 25.16
CA ALA A 20 1.66 -8.44 24.35
C ALA A 20 2.99 -8.21 23.61
N VAL A 21 3.23 -6.99 23.12
CA VAL A 21 4.50 -6.65 22.47
C VAL A 21 5.67 -6.66 23.46
N ILE A 22 5.48 -6.13 24.67
CA ILE A 22 6.49 -6.22 25.75
C ILE A 22 6.79 -7.68 26.11
N ASP A 23 5.78 -8.55 26.06
CA ASP A 23 5.91 -9.97 26.35
C ASP A 23 6.53 -10.78 25.18
N GLY A 24 6.95 -10.10 24.10
CA GLY A 24 7.71 -10.69 22.99
C GLY A 24 6.91 -10.90 21.70
N GLN A 25 5.64 -10.50 21.66
CA GLN A 25 4.86 -10.45 20.42
C GLN A 25 5.19 -9.21 19.60
N ARG A 26 4.53 -9.02 18.45
CA ARG A 26 4.75 -7.89 17.56
C ARG A 26 3.43 -7.31 17.06
N ILE A 27 3.38 -6.01 16.80
CA ILE A 27 2.28 -5.45 16.01
C ILE A 27 2.65 -5.61 14.54
N VAL A 28 1.74 -6.19 13.78
CA VAL A 28 1.90 -6.46 12.35
C VAL A 28 0.92 -5.64 11.53
N LEU A 29 1.35 -5.24 10.33
CA LEU A 29 0.48 -4.63 9.34
C LEU A 29 -0.14 -5.73 8.47
N VAL A 30 -1.46 -5.84 8.47
CA VAL A 30 -2.18 -6.85 7.68
C VAL A 30 -2.90 -6.19 6.52
N ASP A 31 -2.62 -6.68 5.31
CA ASP A 31 -3.22 -6.22 4.05
C ASP A 31 -3.11 -4.70 3.79
N ASP A 32 -2.11 -4.06 4.43
CA ASP A 32 -1.91 -2.60 4.47
C ASP A 32 -3.15 -1.81 4.93
N GLN A 33 -4.00 -2.43 5.75
CA GLN A 33 -5.31 -1.90 6.12
C GLN A 33 -5.60 -1.92 7.61
N ARG A 34 -5.00 -2.83 8.38
CA ARG A 34 -5.25 -2.94 9.81
C ARG A 34 -4.02 -3.41 10.58
N LEU A 35 -4.04 -3.21 11.88
CA LEU A 35 -3.03 -3.67 12.81
C LEU A 35 -3.54 -4.87 13.60
N GLU A 36 -2.68 -5.86 13.79
CA GLU A 36 -2.97 -7.04 14.60
C GLU A 36 -1.75 -7.41 15.45
N ILE A 37 -1.96 -8.21 16.50
CA ILE A 37 -0.87 -8.83 17.25
C ILE A 37 -0.44 -10.11 16.53
N GLY A 38 0.79 -10.10 16.02
CA GLY A 38 1.45 -11.25 15.41
C GLY A 38 2.44 -11.93 16.36
N ASP A 39 2.99 -13.05 15.90
CA ASP A 39 4.05 -13.75 16.62
C ASP A 39 5.42 -13.03 16.51
N ALA A 40 6.40 -13.53 17.27
CA ALA A 40 7.75 -12.97 17.34
C ALA A 40 8.56 -13.06 16.03
N HIS A 41 8.07 -13.79 15.03
CA HIS A 41 8.73 -14.02 13.74
C HIS A 41 7.93 -13.48 12.56
N ALA A 42 6.81 -12.79 12.82
CA ALA A 42 5.98 -12.23 11.77
C ALA A 42 6.80 -11.29 10.87
N LEU A 43 6.79 -11.60 9.57
CA LEU A 43 7.56 -10.87 8.55
C LEU A 43 6.98 -9.48 8.28
N SER A 44 5.68 -9.28 8.51
CA SER A 44 4.98 -7.99 8.36
C SER A 44 4.96 -7.17 9.65
N ALA A 45 5.89 -7.43 10.58
CA ALA A 45 6.01 -6.66 11.81
C ALA A 45 6.39 -5.20 11.53
N ILE A 46 5.63 -4.29 12.13
CA ILE A 46 5.87 -2.84 12.06
C ILE A 46 6.34 -2.27 13.41
N ILE A 47 5.93 -2.88 14.53
CA ILE A 47 6.39 -2.48 15.87
C ILE A 47 6.81 -3.73 16.67
N GLN A 48 7.91 -3.58 17.40
CA GLN A 48 8.45 -4.53 18.36
C GLN A 48 8.93 -3.75 19.60
N ALA A 49 9.08 -4.42 20.76
CA ALA A 49 9.38 -3.73 22.03
C ALA A 49 10.64 -2.85 21.99
N GLY A 50 11.68 -3.26 21.24
CA GLY A 50 12.92 -2.49 21.11
C GLY A 50 13.59 -2.27 22.47
N GLU A 51 13.81 -1.00 22.83
CA GLU A 51 14.36 -0.59 24.13
C GLU A 51 13.28 -0.26 25.18
N ALA A 52 12.01 -0.17 24.77
CA ALA A 52 10.93 0.17 25.68
C ALA A 52 10.77 -0.91 26.74
N SER A 53 10.72 -0.49 28.00
CA SER A 53 10.61 -1.39 29.15
C SER A 53 9.17 -1.53 29.64
N THR A 54 8.25 -0.69 29.15
CA THR A 54 6.83 -0.70 29.54
C THR A 54 5.91 -0.50 28.36
N ALA A 55 4.68 -1.00 28.47
CA ALA A 55 3.64 -0.84 27.44
C ALA A 55 3.28 0.63 27.18
N ALA A 56 3.27 1.47 28.23
CA ALA A 56 2.98 2.90 28.11
C ALA A 56 4.06 3.65 27.34
N GLU A 57 5.34 3.38 27.65
CA GLU A 57 6.48 3.94 26.93
C GLU A 57 6.48 3.52 25.46
N LEU A 58 6.27 2.23 25.19
CA LEU A 58 6.18 1.71 23.82
C LEU A 58 5.07 2.40 23.02
N ARG A 59 3.89 2.58 23.63
CA ARG A 59 2.75 3.28 23.02
C ARG A 59 3.09 4.74 22.72
N GLU A 60 3.65 5.47 23.68
CA GLU A 60 4.00 6.88 23.52
C GLU A 60 5.01 7.08 22.38
N VAL A 61 6.09 6.31 22.37
CA VAL A 61 7.11 6.37 21.31
C VAL A 61 6.52 5.98 19.96
N SER A 62 5.73 4.90 19.90
CA SER A 62 5.11 4.45 18.65
C SER A 62 4.16 5.49 18.05
N LEU A 63 3.42 6.22 18.89
CA LEU A 63 2.56 7.32 18.44
C LEU A 63 3.38 8.56 18.04
N ALA A 64 4.45 8.87 18.76
CA ALA A 64 5.33 10.00 18.42
C ALA A 64 6.02 9.77 17.05
N GLU A 65 6.43 8.54 16.77
CA GLU A 65 7.20 8.16 15.57
C GLU A 65 6.36 7.46 14.49
N ALA A 66 5.02 7.56 14.56
CA ALA A 66 4.12 6.79 13.69
C ALA A 66 4.44 6.92 12.18
N ASP A 67 4.72 8.14 11.72
CA ASP A 67 5.03 8.40 10.31
C ASP A 67 6.35 7.73 9.89
N ASP A 68 7.36 7.79 10.75
CA ASP A 68 8.68 7.18 10.50
C ASP A 68 8.60 5.65 10.53
N LEU A 69 7.82 5.07 11.44
CA LEU A 69 7.54 3.63 11.48
C LEU A 69 6.94 3.16 10.15
N LEU A 70 5.93 3.86 9.65
CA LEU A 70 5.26 3.51 8.40
C LEU A 70 6.19 3.69 7.19
N ASN A 71 6.92 4.80 7.14
CA ASN A 71 7.90 5.07 6.08
C ASN A 71 8.99 4.01 6.05
N ASN A 72 9.53 3.63 7.21
CA ASN A 72 10.54 2.59 7.31
C ASN A 72 10.01 1.22 6.91
N TYR A 73 8.76 0.89 7.27
CA TYR A 73 8.12 -0.35 6.85
C TYR A 73 8.08 -0.47 5.32
N TYR A 74 7.59 0.55 4.60
CA TYR A 74 7.49 0.50 3.13
C TYR A 74 8.81 0.72 2.37
N ARG A 75 9.92 0.98 3.07
CA ARG A 75 11.24 0.91 2.44
C ARG A 75 11.57 -0.52 2.01
N THR A 76 11.24 -1.48 2.86
CA THR A 76 11.58 -2.90 2.65
C THR A 76 10.38 -3.77 2.30
N HIS A 77 9.16 -3.32 2.57
CA HIS A 77 7.93 -4.06 2.27
C HIS A 77 7.19 -3.43 1.09
N ALA A 78 6.81 -4.28 0.14
CA ALA A 78 5.89 -3.89 -0.92
C ALA A 78 4.46 -3.80 -0.39
N LEU A 79 3.62 -3.02 -1.06
CA LEU A 79 2.18 -3.12 -0.84
C LEU A 79 1.73 -4.56 -1.10
N THR A 80 0.90 -5.08 -0.21
CA THR A 80 0.12 -6.29 -0.44
C THR A 80 -0.84 -6.09 -1.62
N ASN A 81 -1.27 -7.18 -2.25
CA ASN A 81 -2.26 -7.10 -3.33
C ASN A 81 -3.56 -6.43 -2.87
N ALA A 82 -4.02 -6.78 -1.66
CA ALA A 82 -5.22 -6.18 -1.06
C ALA A 82 -5.04 -4.67 -0.82
N GLY A 83 -3.91 -4.25 -0.24
CA GLY A 83 -3.58 -2.85 0.00
C GLY A 83 -3.44 -2.03 -1.28
N PHE A 84 -2.85 -2.62 -2.32
CA PHE A 84 -2.75 -2.00 -3.65
C PHE A 84 -4.14 -1.84 -4.27
N ASN A 85 -4.93 -2.91 -4.32
CA ASN A 85 -6.25 -2.91 -4.95
C ASN A 85 -7.19 -1.90 -4.31
N ALA A 86 -7.22 -1.84 -2.98
CA ALA A 86 -8.04 -0.87 -2.25
C ALA A 86 -7.70 0.58 -2.60
N GLN A 87 -6.43 0.90 -2.82
CA GLN A 87 -5.99 2.24 -3.23
C GLN A 87 -6.27 2.49 -4.72
N ALA A 88 -6.04 1.51 -5.58
CA ALA A 88 -6.27 1.62 -7.02
C ALA A 88 -7.74 1.90 -7.35
N LEU A 89 -8.67 1.16 -6.72
CA LEU A 89 -10.11 1.35 -6.92
C LEU A 89 -10.57 2.75 -6.49
N LYS A 90 -9.98 3.32 -5.42
CA LYS A 90 -10.27 4.71 -5.00
C LYS A 90 -9.81 5.72 -6.05
N LEU A 91 -8.62 5.55 -6.62
CA LEU A 91 -8.10 6.43 -7.67
C LEU A 91 -8.92 6.35 -8.95
N ILE A 92 -9.37 5.16 -9.33
CA ILE A 92 -10.24 4.97 -10.49
C ILE A 92 -11.62 5.59 -10.26
N ALA A 93 -12.21 5.41 -9.08
CA ALA A 93 -13.46 6.06 -8.74
C ALA A 93 -13.33 7.61 -8.78
N MET A 94 -12.16 8.14 -8.43
CA MET A 94 -11.89 9.57 -8.43
C MET A 94 -11.63 10.15 -9.83
N HIS A 95 -10.90 9.42 -10.69
CA HIS A 95 -10.41 9.95 -11.96
C HIS A 95 -11.07 9.34 -13.20
N GLY A 96 -11.88 8.29 -13.07
CA GLY A 96 -12.45 7.56 -14.20
C GLY A 96 -11.50 6.49 -14.76
N ALA A 97 -12.08 5.34 -15.15
CA ALA A 97 -11.33 4.19 -15.65
C ALA A 97 -10.59 4.48 -16.98
N GLU A 98 -11.18 5.33 -17.83
CA GLU A 98 -10.62 5.76 -19.11
C GLU A 98 -9.28 6.49 -18.98
N ASN A 99 -9.00 7.08 -17.81
CA ASN A 99 -7.73 7.75 -17.57
C ASN A 99 -6.59 6.77 -17.25
N PHE A 100 -6.90 5.50 -16.93
CA PHE A 100 -5.93 4.46 -16.61
C PHE A 100 -5.88 3.34 -17.64
N ALA A 101 -6.53 3.52 -18.80
CA ALA A 101 -6.60 2.52 -19.84
C ALA A 101 -6.20 3.08 -21.20
N GLY A 102 -5.36 2.36 -21.93
CA GLY A 102 -4.83 2.81 -23.21
C GLY A 102 -4.21 1.67 -24.01
N PRO A 103 -3.89 1.89 -25.30
CA PRO A 103 -3.24 0.89 -26.12
C PRO A 103 -1.84 0.56 -25.59
N PHE A 104 -1.28 -0.57 -26.03
CA PHE A 104 0.13 -0.85 -25.79
C PHE A 104 1.02 0.25 -26.41
N GLY A 105 1.93 0.83 -25.62
CA GLY A 105 2.86 1.87 -26.07
C GLY A 105 2.71 3.19 -25.31
N PRO A 106 2.05 4.21 -25.87
CA PRO A 106 1.92 5.50 -25.20
C PRO A 106 1.02 5.36 -23.96
N PRO A 107 1.46 5.83 -22.79
CA PRO A 107 0.65 5.74 -21.57
C PRO A 107 -0.62 6.59 -21.71
N PRO A 108 -1.73 6.17 -21.06
CA PRO A 108 -2.97 6.95 -20.99
C PRO A 108 -2.76 8.21 -20.12
N PRO A 109 -3.77 9.10 -19.95
CA PRO A 109 -3.59 10.35 -19.20
C PRO A 109 -3.07 10.17 -17.77
N ARG A 110 -3.30 9.01 -17.14
CA ARG A 110 -2.81 8.66 -15.81
C ARG A 110 -2.27 7.25 -15.75
N THR A 111 -1.24 7.07 -14.93
CA THR A 111 -0.67 5.75 -14.63
C THR A 111 -0.53 5.58 -13.12
N LEU A 112 -0.63 4.35 -12.63
CA LEU A 112 -0.48 4.00 -11.22
C LEU A 112 0.99 3.83 -10.84
N PHE A 113 1.43 4.51 -9.79
CA PHE A 113 2.79 4.41 -9.26
C PHE A 113 2.74 4.33 -7.73
N VAL A 114 3.61 3.54 -7.09
CA VAL A 114 3.68 3.45 -5.62
C VAL A 114 4.83 4.29 -5.09
N ASP A 115 4.54 5.16 -4.12
CA ASP A 115 5.52 5.96 -3.39
C ASP A 115 5.27 5.85 -1.89
N GLY A 116 6.25 5.41 -1.11
CA GLY A 116 6.12 5.32 0.35
C GLY A 116 4.93 4.49 0.89
N GLY A 117 4.42 3.51 0.14
CA GLY A 117 3.22 2.75 0.53
C GLY A 117 1.88 3.41 0.17
N GLU A 118 1.93 4.50 -0.59
CA GLU A 118 0.79 5.17 -1.19
C GLU A 118 0.79 4.97 -2.70
N LEU A 119 -0.38 4.68 -3.26
CA LEU A 119 -0.59 4.62 -4.71
C LEU A 119 -0.95 6.01 -5.22
N ILE A 120 -0.23 6.45 -6.25
CA ILE A 120 -0.35 7.77 -6.88
C ILE A 120 -0.86 7.58 -8.31
N ALA A 121 -1.80 8.43 -8.72
CA ALA A 121 -2.26 8.56 -10.11
C ALA A 121 -1.45 9.64 -10.85
N ALA A 122 -0.25 9.27 -11.30
CA ALA A 122 0.69 10.16 -11.98
C ALA A 122 0.19 10.57 -13.37
N ASP A 123 0.22 11.85 -13.69
CA ASP A 123 -0.05 12.40 -15.04
C ASP A 123 1.25 12.85 -15.74
N HIS A 124 1.14 13.36 -16.96
CA HIS A 124 2.31 13.78 -17.77
C HIS A 124 3.23 14.83 -17.12
N SER A 125 2.80 15.53 -16.06
CA SER A 125 3.68 16.45 -15.32
C SER A 125 4.65 15.71 -14.39
N ASP A 126 4.33 14.47 -14.01
CA ASP A 126 5.18 13.63 -13.16
C ASP A 126 6.15 12.81 -14.04
N PRO A 127 7.48 12.93 -13.84
CA PRO A 127 8.47 12.18 -14.61
C PRO A 127 8.33 10.66 -14.49
N ARG A 128 7.64 10.17 -13.45
CA ARG A 128 7.38 8.74 -13.20
C ARG A 128 6.23 8.19 -14.05
N HIS A 129 5.40 9.05 -14.62
CA HIS A 129 4.22 8.67 -15.41
C HIS A 129 4.52 7.65 -16.51
N ARG A 130 5.63 7.83 -17.23
CA ARG A 130 6.05 6.91 -18.30
C ARG A 130 6.42 5.49 -17.82
N TYR A 131 6.49 5.28 -16.51
CA TYR A 131 6.84 4.02 -15.88
C TYR A 131 5.73 3.49 -14.97
N GLY A 132 4.56 4.12 -14.92
CA GLY A 132 3.47 3.63 -14.09
C GLY A 132 2.72 2.48 -14.75
N ALA A 133 1.98 1.72 -13.94
CA ALA A 133 1.10 0.65 -14.42
C ALA A 133 -0.20 1.25 -14.97
N TYR A 134 -0.69 0.69 -16.07
CA TYR A 134 -1.99 1.02 -16.66
C TYR A 134 -2.61 -0.21 -17.32
N CYS A 135 -3.92 -0.18 -17.55
CA CYS A 135 -4.65 -1.26 -18.20
C CYS A 135 -4.47 -1.18 -19.72
N GLU A 136 -3.86 -2.18 -20.33
CA GLU A 136 -3.69 -2.24 -21.78
C GLU A 136 -5.01 -2.68 -22.45
N VAL A 137 -5.48 -1.87 -23.40
CA VAL A 137 -6.73 -2.10 -24.14
C VAL A 137 -6.51 -1.80 -25.63
N ASP A 138 -6.51 -2.83 -26.46
CA ASP A 138 -6.20 -2.73 -27.90
C ASP A 138 -7.44 -2.59 -28.80
N VAL A 139 -8.64 -2.69 -28.23
CA VAL A 139 -9.91 -2.61 -28.97
C VAL A 139 -10.77 -1.48 -28.39
N PRO A 140 -11.38 -0.62 -29.22
CA PRO A 140 -12.35 0.35 -28.74
C PRO A 140 -13.48 -0.34 -27.93
N MET A 141 -13.67 0.09 -26.69
CA MET A 141 -14.69 -0.43 -25.78
C MET A 141 -15.72 0.66 -25.47
N SER A 142 -16.94 0.24 -25.08
CA SER A 142 -17.86 1.19 -24.45
C SER A 142 -17.32 1.60 -23.07
N PRO A 143 -17.74 2.75 -22.53
CA PRO A 143 -17.33 3.18 -21.19
C PRO A 143 -17.57 2.12 -20.11
N GLU A 144 -18.70 1.41 -20.17
CA GLU A 144 -19.05 0.36 -19.21
C GLU A 144 -18.12 -0.84 -19.31
N ALA A 145 -17.87 -1.33 -20.54
CA ALA A 145 -16.97 -2.45 -20.76
C ALA A 145 -15.52 -2.10 -20.38
N LEU A 146 -15.11 -0.85 -20.59
CA LEU A 146 -13.80 -0.36 -20.17
C LEU A 146 -13.66 -0.32 -18.65
N ALA A 147 -14.68 0.19 -17.95
CA ALA A 147 -14.70 0.22 -16.49
C ALA A 147 -14.60 -1.19 -15.91
N GLU A 148 -15.40 -2.14 -16.41
CA GLU A 148 -15.35 -3.55 -16.00
C GLU A 148 -13.97 -4.17 -16.27
N LYS A 149 -13.36 -3.88 -17.43
CA LYS A 149 -12.04 -4.39 -17.79
C LYS A 149 -10.95 -3.88 -16.84
N VAL A 150 -10.99 -2.59 -16.48
CA VAL A 150 -10.04 -1.97 -15.54
C VAL A 150 -10.23 -2.53 -14.13
N GLU A 151 -11.46 -2.72 -13.69
CA GLU A 151 -11.77 -3.35 -12.40
C GLU A 151 -11.23 -4.78 -12.35
N GLN A 152 -11.50 -5.60 -13.37
CA GLN A 152 -10.95 -6.96 -13.47
C GLN A 152 -9.42 -7.00 -13.49
N TRP A 153 -8.78 -6.04 -14.16
CA TRP A 153 -7.31 -5.91 -14.19
C TRP A 153 -6.72 -5.70 -12.79
N ILE A 154 -7.44 -5.00 -11.91
CA ILE A 154 -7.06 -4.81 -10.51
C ILE A 154 -7.39 -6.05 -9.69
N GLU A 155 -8.62 -6.53 -9.75
CA GLU A 155 -9.09 -7.65 -8.92
C GLU A 155 -8.31 -8.94 -9.17
N ARG A 156 -7.91 -9.19 -10.43
CA ARG A 156 -7.07 -10.33 -10.81
C ARG A 156 -5.61 -10.21 -10.37
N GLY A 157 -5.22 -9.05 -9.83
CA GLY A 157 -3.85 -8.76 -9.39
C GLY A 157 -2.88 -8.47 -10.53
N GLU A 158 -3.35 -8.25 -11.76
CA GLU A 158 -2.50 -7.94 -12.90
C GLU A 158 -1.81 -6.58 -12.72
N ALA A 159 -2.54 -5.59 -12.20
CA ALA A 159 -1.99 -4.28 -11.85
C ALA A 159 -0.89 -4.38 -10.77
N HIS A 160 -1.15 -5.17 -9.72
CA HIS A 160 -0.19 -5.40 -8.63
C HIS A 160 1.05 -6.15 -9.12
N ALA A 161 0.89 -7.17 -9.96
CA ALA A 161 2.00 -7.90 -10.57
C ALA A 161 2.92 -6.98 -11.40
N ARG A 162 2.34 -6.01 -12.14
CA ARG A 162 3.13 -4.98 -12.82
C ARG A 162 3.90 -4.12 -11.83
N TYR A 163 3.26 -3.65 -10.76
CA TYR A 163 3.94 -2.92 -9.68
C TYR A 163 5.14 -3.71 -9.11
N MET A 164 4.95 -4.98 -8.79
CA MET A 164 6.01 -5.85 -8.27
C MET A 164 7.15 -6.02 -9.27
N ALA A 165 6.84 -6.23 -10.56
CA ALA A 165 7.85 -6.38 -11.61
C ALA A 165 8.70 -5.10 -11.76
N MET A 166 8.09 -3.92 -11.65
CA MET A 166 8.80 -2.63 -11.72
C MET A 166 9.71 -2.38 -10.51
N ASN A 167 9.43 -3.03 -9.38
CA ASN A 167 10.16 -2.89 -8.12
C ASN A 167 10.92 -4.16 -7.72
N ALA A 168 11.14 -5.09 -8.66
CA ALA A 168 11.80 -6.37 -8.37
C ALA A 168 13.20 -6.18 -7.74
N CYS A 169 13.99 -5.22 -8.23
CA CYS A 169 15.30 -4.90 -7.66
C CYS A 169 15.24 -4.23 -6.28
N ARG A 170 14.08 -3.76 -5.81
CA ARG A 170 13.92 -3.14 -4.50
C ARG A 170 13.51 -4.16 -3.44
N TYR A 171 12.71 -5.15 -3.83
CA TYR A 171 12.08 -6.09 -2.89
C TYR A 171 12.60 -7.54 -2.99
N ASN A 172 13.36 -7.91 -4.03
CA ASN A 172 13.94 -9.25 -4.21
C ASN A 172 15.48 -9.28 -4.10
N CYS A 173 16.09 -8.42 -3.26
CA CYS A 173 17.53 -8.43 -3.00
C CYS A 173 17.91 -9.27 -1.78
#